data_AF-F4SEK9-F1
#
_entry.id   AF-F4SEK9-F1
#
_cell.length_a   1.000
_cell.length_b   1.000
_cell.length_c   1.000
_cell.angle_alpha   90.00
_cell.angle_beta   90.00
_cell.angle_gamma   90.00
#
_symmetry.space_group_name_H-M   'P 1'
#
loop_
_entity.id
_entity.type
_entity.pdbx_description
1 polymer ?
#
loop_
_entity_poly.entity_id
_entity_poly.type
_entity_poly.pdbx_seq_one_letter_code
_entity_poly.pdbx_strand_id
1 'polypeptide(L)'
;AAESILIKDQDYNHRLDLNQLMSSCQKNGSQATTLYQSIKPINKMVSLEKTFESQSNRSKKMKKRFLGFTSNSMSSGLREILKFSTKLSYLSVIVLTAGGIQDDIVKCLGSTYLSSFDSNSRSNSHKSGSICIENLFVPNENY
;
A
#
# COMPACT_ATOMS: atom_id res chain seq x y z
N ALA A 1 27.21 20.69 -13.85
CA ALA A 1 26.75 20.82 -12.46
C ALA A 1 25.50 19.96 -12.31
N ALA A 2 25.34 19.21 -11.23
CA ALA A 2 24.06 18.55 -10.94
C ALA A 2 22.99 19.65 -10.74
N GLU A 3 21.80 19.49 -11.32
CA GLU A 3 20.67 20.39 -11.05
C GLU A 3 20.40 20.41 -9.54
N SER A 4 20.59 21.56 -8.89
CA SER A 4 20.30 21.75 -7.48
C SER A 4 18.85 22.24 -7.31
N ILE A 5 18.09 21.55 -6.45
CA ILE A 5 16.73 21.94 -6.10
C ILE A 5 16.79 22.62 -4.73
N LEU A 6 16.31 23.87 -4.65
CA LEU A 6 16.16 24.59 -3.39
C LEU A 6 15.06 23.94 -2.54
N ILE A 7 15.36 23.69 -1.26
CA ILE A 7 14.37 23.25 -0.27
C ILE A 7 13.31 24.35 -0.12
N LYS A 8 12.04 23.94 -0.14
CA LYS A 8 10.91 24.87 -0.02
C LYS A 8 9.86 24.30 0.89
N ASP A 9 9.56 25.03 1.95
CA ASP A 9 8.48 24.72 2.87
C ASP A 9 7.10 24.99 2.23
N GLN A 10 6.12 24.22 2.67
CA GLN A 10 4.75 24.38 2.21
C GLN A 10 4.10 25.59 2.90
N ASP A 11 3.47 26.45 2.11
CA ASP A 11 2.69 27.58 2.63
C ASP A 11 1.28 27.10 3.02
N TYR A 12 0.95 27.25 4.31
CA TYR A 12 -0.33 26.85 4.90
C TYR A 12 -1.32 28.01 5.05
N ASN A 13 -0.97 29.23 4.64
CA ASN A 13 -1.87 30.39 4.70
C ASN A 13 -3.00 30.33 3.66
N HIS A 14 -2.93 29.35 2.75
CA HIS A 14 -3.95 29.09 1.74
C HIS A 14 -4.52 27.68 1.91
N ARG A 15 -5.77 27.47 1.47
CA ARG A 15 -6.35 26.12 1.47
C ARG A 15 -5.54 25.22 0.55
N LEU A 16 -5.07 24.10 1.11
CA LEU A 16 -4.32 23.08 0.39
C LEU A 16 -5.19 21.86 0.15
N ASP A 17 -5.15 21.35 -1.07
CA ASP A 17 -5.65 20.01 -1.36
C ASP A 17 -4.58 18.94 -1.10
N LEU A 18 -5.01 17.67 -1.08
CA LEU A 18 -4.12 16.55 -0.84
C LEU A 18 -3.05 16.39 -1.94
N ASN A 19 -3.37 16.74 -3.19
CA ASN A 19 -2.42 16.62 -4.30
C ASN A 19 -1.30 17.65 -4.18
N GLN A 20 -1.64 18.87 -3.78
CA GLN A 20 -0.69 19.95 -3.51
C GLN A 20 0.23 19.57 -2.35
N LEU A 21 -0.33 19.02 -1.27
CA LEU A 21 0.45 18.54 -0.14
C LEU A 21 1.42 17.41 -0.55
N MET A 22 0.94 16.41 -1.28
CA MET A 22 1.78 15.31 -1.77
C MET A 22 2.84 15.78 -2.77
N SER A 23 2.55 16.82 -3.56
CA SER A 23 3.50 17.42 -4.49
C SER A 23 4.59 18.23 -3.79
N SER A 24 4.29 18.84 -2.64
CA SER A 24 5.25 19.59 -1.85
C SER A 24 6.41 18.70 -1.38
N CYS A 25 6.13 17.42 -1.12
CA CYS A 25 7.13 16.42 -0.71
C CYS A 25 8.34 16.34 -1.65
N GLN A 26 8.23 16.77 -2.91
CA GLN A 26 9.36 16.91 -3.82
C GLN A 26 10.51 17.77 -3.27
N LYS A 27 10.20 18.80 -2.48
CA LYS A 27 11.13 19.85 -2.02
C LYS A 27 11.31 19.90 -0.50
N ASN A 28 10.70 18.99 0.25
CA ASN A 28 10.79 18.95 1.72
C ASN A 28 12.10 18.30 2.22
N GLY A 29 12.73 17.43 1.43
CA GLY A 29 13.91 16.65 1.86
C GLY A 29 13.55 15.34 2.57
N SER A 30 14.58 14.55 2.91
CA SER A 30 14.45 13.29 3.66
C SER A 30 13.45 12.30 3.03
N GLN A 31 12.66 11.59 3.85
CA GLN A 31 11.69 10.58 3.40
C GLN A 31 10.56 11.17 2.55
N ALA A 32 10.24 12.46 2.70
CA ALA A 32 9.25 13.11 1.86
C ALA A 32 9.69 13.12 0.39
N THR A 33 10.96 13.44 0.14
CA THR A 33 11.52 13.39 -1.21
C THR A 33 11.53 11.95 -1.74
N THR A 34 11.88 10.96 -0.92
CA THR A 34 11.84 9.54 -1.30
C THR A 34 10.42 9.09 -1.68
N LEU A 35 9.41 9.49 -0.90
CA LEU A 35 8.01 9.21 -1.19
C LEU A 35 7.61 9.80 -2.54
N TYR A 36 7.88 11.08 -2.78
CA TYR A 36 7.56 11.72 -4.06
C TYR A 36 8.31 11.10 -5.24
N GLN A 37 9.59 10.76 -5.05
CA GLN A 37 10.41 10.10 -6.06
C GLN A 37 9.86 8.71 -6.41
N SER A 38 9.28 7.97 -5.45
CA SER A 38 8.69 6.65 -5.68
C SER A 38 7.43 6.69 -6.56
N ILE A 39 6.70 7.80 -6.58
CA ILE A 39 5.49 7.98 -7.40
C ILE A 39 5.85 8.03 -8.89
N LYS A 40 6.99 8.64 -9.26
CA LYS A 40 7.43 8.80 -10.66
C LYS A 40 7.58 7.47 -11.42
N PRO A 41 8.35 6.47 -10.93
CA PRO A 41 8.46 5.19 -11.62
C PRO A 41 7.13 4.43 -11.63
N ILE A 42 6.30 4.53 -10.58
CA ILE A 42 4.96 3.92 -10.55
C ILE A 42 4.07 4.48 -11.66
N ASN A 43 3.97 5.81 -11.77
CA ASN A 43 3.21 6.47 -12.83
C ASN A 43 3.76 6.14 -14.23
N LYS A 44 5.08 6.04 -14.38
CA LYS A 44 5.71 5.60 -15.64
C LYS A 44 5.34 4.16 -15.99
N MET A 45 5.27 3.26 -15.02
CA MET A 45 4.82 1.88 -15.26
C MET A 45 3.36 1.81 -15.70
N VAL A 46 2.49 2.61 -15.06
CA VAL A 46 1.05 2.67 -15.40
C VAL A 46 0.81 3.32 -16.77
N SER A 47 1.53 4.38 -17.13
CA SER A 47 1.32 5.08 -18.42
C SER A 47 1.77 4.25 -19.62
N LEU A 48 2.83 3.46 -19.47
CA LEU A 48 3.29 2.54 -20.51
C LEU A 48 2.22 1.52 -20.88
N GLU A 49 1.44 1.02 -19.92
CA GLU A 49 0.36 0.05 -20.16
C GLU A 49 -0.77 0.61 -21.04
N LYS A 50 -1.26 1.82 -20.75
CA LYS A 50 -2.31 2.50 -21.55
C LYS A 50 -1.89 2.70 -23.02
N THR A 51 -0.58 2.84 -23.25
CA THR A 51 -0.03 3.02 -24.61
C THR A 51 -0.01 1.70 -25.39
N PHE A 52 0.08 0.55 -24.70
CA PHE A 52 0.00 -0.77 -25.34
C PHE A 52 -1.43 -1.21 -25.63
N GLU A 53 -2.40 -0.84 -24.80
CA GLU A 53 -3.82 -1.17 -25.06
C GLU A 53 -4.37 -0.49 -26.33
N SER A 54 -3.86 0.70 -26.67
CA SER A 54 -4.29 1.43 -27.88
C SER A 54 -3.61 0.95 -29.17
N GLN A 55 -2.53 0.17 -29.09
CA GLN A 55 -1.83 -0.39 -30.25
C GLN A 55 -2.08 -1.90 -30.33
N SER A 56 -3.00 -2.32 -31.21
CA SER A 56 -3.50 -3.69 -31.38
C SER A 56 -2.47 -4.77 -31.78
N ASN A 57 -1.16 -4.49 -31.70
CA ASN A 57 -0.10 -5.41 -32.06
C ASN A 57 0.44 -6.12 -30.81
N ARG A 58 -0.21 -7.25 -30.51
CA ARG A 58 -0.07 -8.18 -29.36
C ARG A 58 1.34 -8.78 -29.13
N SER A 59 2.36 -8.35 -29.87
CA SER A 59 3.70 -8.96 -29.88
C SER A 59 4.80 -8.13 -29.22
N LYS A 60 4.50 -6.92 -28.70
CA LYS A 60 5.46 -6.18 -27.86
C LYS A 60 5.33 -6.64 -26.42
N LYS A 61 6.40 -7.25 -25.88
CA LYS A 61 6.54 -7.70 -24.47
C LYS A 61 5.90 -6.69 -23.50
N MET A 62 4.68 -6.99 -23.02
CA MET A 62 4.08 -6.23 -21.92
C MET A 62 5.02 -6.31 -20.73
N LYS A 63 5.35 -5.16 -20.13
CA LYS A 63 6.16 -5.11 -18.92
C LYS A 63 5.29 -5.62 -17.76
N LYS A 64 5.60 -6.83 -17.29
CA LYS A 64 4.92 -7.43 -16.13
C LYS A 64 5.24 -6.60 -14.88
N ARG A 65 4.21 -6.24 -14.11
CA ARG A 65 4.36 -5.59 -12.80
C ARG A 65 4.25 -6.64 -11.71
N PHE A 66 5.30 -6.72 -10.91
CA PHE A 66 5.39 -7.60 -9.74
C PHE A 66 5.18 -6.74 -8.51
N LEU A 67 4.29 -7.17 -7.61
CA LEU A 67 4.12 -6.55 -6.30
C LEU A 67 4.33 -7.62 -5.23
N GLY A 68 5.27 -7.36 -4.33
CA GLY A 68 5.52 -8.16 -3.15
C GLY A 68 5.16 -7.37 -1.90
N PHE A 69 4.46 -8.02 -0.97
CA PHE A 69 4.17 -7.46 0.35
C PHE A 69 4.07 -8.58 1.40
N THR A 70 4.16 -8.20 2.67
CA THR A 70 4.11 -9.10 3.82
C THR A 70 2.67 -9.33 4.30
N SER A 71 2.44 -10.38 5.09
CA SER A 71 1.11 -10.76 5.57
C SER A 71 0.40 -9.64 6.33
N ASN A 72 1.12 -8.87 7.15
CA ASN A 72 0.56 -7.74 7.91
C ASN A 72 -0.12 -6.68 7.02
N SER A 73 0.32 -6.50 5.76
CA SER A 73 -0.34 -5.60 4.82
C SER A 73 -1.75 -6.07 4.50
N MET A 74 -1.97 -7.39 4.42
CA MET A 74 -3.28 -8.00 4.21
C MET A 74 -4.13 -7.98 5.50
N SER A 75 -3.51 -8.13 6.67
CA SER A 75 -4.18 -7.98 7.96
C SER A 75 -4.64 -6.53 8.21
N SER A 76 -3.98 -5.54 7.60
CA SER A 76 -4.33 -4.12 7.70
C SER A 76 -5.43 -3.64 6.73
N GLY A 77 -5.80 -2.36 6.80
CA GLY A 77 -6.71 -1.71 5.85
C GLY A 77 -6.15 -1.59 4.41
N LEU A 78 -4.84 -1.81 4.21
CA LEU A 78 -4.22 -1.79 2.87
C LEU A 78 -4.76 -2.89 1.96
N ARG A 79 -5.35 -3.95 2.52
CA ARG A 79 -6.03 -5.03 1.81
C ARG A 79 -6.98 -4.54 0.71
N GLU A 80 -7.79 -3.52 0.98
CA GLU A 80 -8.73 -3.00 -0.03
C GLU A 80 -8.02 -2.23 -1.16
N ILE A 81 -6.90 -1.55 -0.89
CA ILE A 81 -6.09 -0.90 -1.92
C ILE A 81 -5.44 -1.96 -2.84
N LEU A 82 -4.95 -3.04 -2.24
CA LEU A 82 -4.37 -4.17 -2.97
C LEU A 82 -5.44 -4.85 -3.84
N LYS A 83 -6.62 -5.14 -3.28
CA LYS A 83 -7.78 -5.68 -4.01
C LYS A 83 -8.23 -4.77 -5.15
N PHE A 84 -8.28 -3.45 -4.93
CA PHE A 84 -8.61 -2.49 -5.98
C PHE A 84 -7.59 -2.54 -7.11
N SER A 85 -6.30 -2.59 -6.76
CA SER A 85 -5.21 -2.65 -7.72
C SER A 85 -5.23 -3.93 -8.56
N THR A 86 -5.54 -5.08 -7.94
CA THR A 86 -5.67 -6.35 -8.66
C THR A 86 -6.93 -6.41 -9.51
N LYS A 87 -8.06 -5.90 -9.03
CA LYS A 87 -9.33 -5.87 -9.78
C LYS A 87 -9.23 -5.05 -11.06
N LEU A 88 -8.48 -3.95 -11.05
CA LEU A 88 -8.21 -3.13 -12.23
C LEU A 88 -7.06 -3.66 -13.10
N SER A 89 -6.54 -4.86 -12.81
CA SER A 89 -5.42 -5.46 -13.53
C SER A 89 -4.16 -4.58 -13.55
N TYR A 90 -3.96 -3.75 -12.51
CA TYR A 90 -2.73 -2.97 -12.36
C TYR A 90 -1.50 -3.81 -11.96
N LEU A 91 -1.68 -5.10 -11.67
CA LEU A 91 -0.63 -5.99 -11.22
C LEU A 91 -0.67 -7.26 -12.07
N SER A 92 0.51 -7.70 -12.51
CA SER A 92 0.63 -8.94 -13.30
C SER A 92 0.97 -10.15 -12.44
N VAL A 93 1.72 -9.94 -11.37
CA VAL A 93 2.17 -11.00 -10.46
C VAL A 93 2.18 -10.47 -9.03
N ILE A 94 1.68 -11.26 -8.10
CA ILE A 94 1.71 -10.97 -6.66
C ILE A 94 2.58 -12.02 -5.97
N VAL A 95 3.48 -11.56 -5.11
CA VAL A 95 4.29 -12.42 -4.26
C VAL A 95 3.91 -12.14 -2.81
N LEU A 96 3.39 -13.16 -2.12
CA LEU A 96 2.84 -13.04 -0.77
C LEU A 96 3.21 -14.27 0.06
N THR A 97 3.37 -14.07 1.36
CA THR A 97 3.55 -15.17 2.32
C THR A 97 2.24 -15.92 2.57
N ALA A 98 2.31 -17.16 3.06
CA ALA A 98 1.12 -17.97 3.35
C ALA A 98 0.10 -17.25 4.26
N GLY A 99 0.59 -16.55 5.29
CA GLY A 99 -0.27 -15.78 6.20
C GLY A 99 -1.04 -14.67 5.50
N GLY A 100 -0.52 -14.06 4.43
CA GLY A 100 -1.26 -13.06 3.68
C GLY A 100 -2.42 -13.66 2.89
N ILE A 101 -2.29 -14.88 2.35
CA ILE A 101 -3.40 -15.58 1.69
C ILE A 101 -4.46 -15.95 2.72
N GLN A 102 -4.03 -16.50 3.86
CA GLN A 102 -4.92 -16.88 4.97
C GLN A 102 -5.71 -15.69 5.50
N ASP A 103 -5.04 -14.57 5.79
CA ASP A 103 -5.70 -13.37 6.35
C ASP A 103 -6.71 -12.75 5.38
N ASP A 104 -6.48 -12.82 4.06
CA ASP A 104 -7.46 -12.34 3.07
C ASP A 104 -8.75 -13.17 3.11
N ILE A 105 -8.64 -14.49 3.24
CA ILE A 105 -9.78 -15.42 3.34
C ILE A 105 -10.51 -15.19 4.65
N VAL A 106 -9.79 -15.13 5.77
CA VAL A 106 -10.35 -14.91 7.11
C VAL A 106 -11.14 -13.60 7.17
N LYS A 107 -10.65 -12.54 6.53
CA LYS A 107 -11.37 -11.26 6.41
C LYS A 107 -12.65 -11.31 5.58
N CYS A 108 -12.83 -12.33 4.77
CA CYS A 108 -14.10 -12.57 4.08
C CYS A 108 -15.12 -13.27 4.99
N LEU A 109 -14.65 -13.98 6.03
CA LEU A 109 -15.46 -14.78 6.94
C LEU A 109 -15.79 -14.05 8.24
N GLY A 110 -14.92 -13.14 8.68
CA GLY A 110 -15.09 -12.39 9.92
C GLY A 110 -14.37 -11.04 9.92
N SER A 111 -14.60 -10.28 10.98
CA SER A 111 -14.03 -8.94 11.13
C SER A 111 -12.68 -8.95 11.85
N THR A 112 -11.82 -8.01 11.48
CA THR A 112 -10.57 -7.68 12.18
C THR A 112 -10.75 -6.33 12.86
N TYR A 113 -10.26 -6.20 14.09
CA TYR A 113 -10.47 -5.01 14.92
C TYR A 113 -9.15 -4.31 15.24
N LEU A 114 -9.23 -2.99 15.43
CA LEU A 114 -8.11 -2.17 15.87
C LEU A 114 -7.91 -2.31 17.38
N SER A 115 -6.65 -2.32 17.79
CA SER A 115 -6.17 -2.48 19.16
C SER A 115 -5.00 -1.52 19.46
N SER A 116 -4.37 -1.68 20.62
CA SER A 116 -3.12 -1.00 20.98
C SER A 116 -1.89 -1.90 20.75
N PHE A 117 -0.72 -1.28 20.60
CA PHE A 117 0.59 -1.96 20.59
C PHE A 117 1.05 -2.42 21.97
N ASP A 118 0.37 -2.00 23.03
CA ASP A 118 0.81 -2.27 24.40
C ASP A 118 0.79 -3.77 24.74
N SER A 119 1.75 -4.19 25.56
CA SER A 119 1.87 -5.58 26.03
C SER A 119 0.60 -6.08 26.73
N ASN A 120 -0.08 -5.20 27.46
CA ASN A 120 -1.35 -5.50 28.12
C ASN A 120 -2.44 -5.86 27.09
N SER A 121 -2.56 -5.09 26.00
CA SER A 121 -3.50 -5.37 24.93
C SER A 121 -3.26 -6.77 24.35
N ARG A 122 -2.00 -7.11 24.08
CA ARG A 122 -1.62 -8.42 23.56
C ARG A 122 -1.97 -9.55 24.52
N SER A 123 -1.67 -9.38 25.81
CA SER A 123 -1.98 -10.37 26.84
C SER A 123 -3.49 -10.59 27.00
N ASN A 124 -4.28 -9.51 26.89
CA ASN A 124 -5.74 -9.57 26.98
C ASN A 124 -6.33 -10.27 25.75
N SER A 125 -5.84 -9.99 24.54
CA SER A 125 -6.27 -10.70 23.33
C SER A 125 -6.10 -12.21 23.48
N HIS A 126 -4.93 -12.66 23.98
CA HIS A 126 -4.69 -14.09 24.23
C HIS A 126 -5.64 -14.68 25.28
N LYS A 127 -5.89 -13.98 26.39
CA LYS A 127 -6.85 -14.42 27.42
C LYS A 127 -8.29 -14.51 26.89
N SER A 128 -8.65 -13.61 25.98
CA SER A 128 -9.98 -13.56 25.36
C SER A 128 -10.17 -14.52 24.18
N GLY A 129 -9.18 -15.34 23.84
CA GLY A 129 -9.27 -16.23 22.68
C GLY A 129 -9.23 -15.49 21.34
N SER A 130 -8.38 -14.47 21.23
CA SER A 130 -8.14 -13.73 19.98
C SER A 130 -6.66 -13.77 19.59
N ILE A 131 -6.39 -13.79 18.30
CA ILE A 131 -5.05 -13.63 17.72
C ILE A 131 -4.73 -12.14 17.63
N CYS A 132 -3.53 -11.75 18.07
CA CYS A 132 -3.03 -10.38 18.00
C CYS A 132 -2.02 -10.25 16.84
N ILE A 133 -2.25 -9.32 15.93
CA ILE A 133 -1.36 -8.98 14.80
C ILE A 133 -1.01 -7.50 14.91
N GLU A 134 0.20 -7.18 15.35
CA GLU A 134 0.61 -5.79 15.62
C GLU A 134 -0.41 -5.09 16.55
N ASN A 135 -1.06 -4.02 16.09
CA ASN A 135 -2.13 -3.30 16.78
C ASN A 135 -3.53 -3.73 16.30
N LEU A 136 -3.67 -4.96 15.82
CA LEU A 136 -4.94 -5.55 15.38
C LEU A 136 -5.23 -6.79 16.20
N PHE A 137 -6.51 -7.12 16.37
CA PHE A 137 -6.89 -8.43 16.86
C PHE A 137 -7.96 -9.09 15.98
N VAL A 138 -7.90 -10.41 15.91
CA VAL A 138 -8.79 -11.29 15.15
C VAL A 138 -9.36 -12.32 16.12
N PRO A 139 -10.68 -12.40 16.30
CA PRO A 139 -11.29 -13.45 17.11
C PRO A 139 -10.90 -14.84 16.57
N ASN A 140 -10.59 -15.78 17.46
CA ASN A 140 -10.24 -17.15 17.04
C ASN A 140 -11.38 -17.83 16.27
N GLU A 141 -12.63 -17.44 16.51
CA GLU A 141 -13.82 -17.93 15.79
C GLU A 141 -13.77 -17.66 14.28
N ASN A 142 -12.92 -16.73 13.82
CA ASN A 142 -12.73 -16.47 12.40
C ASN A 142 -11.83 -17.52 11.71
N TYR A 143 -11.18 -18.41 12.48
CA TYR A 143 -10.30 -19.50 12.00
C TYR A 143 -10.93 -20.87 12.28
#